data_AF-A0A7W9XNZ6-F1
#
_entry.id   AF-A0A7W9XNZ6-F1
#
_cell.length_a   1.000
_cell.length_b   1.000
_cell.length_c   1.000
_cell.angle_alpha   90.00
_cell.angle_beta   90.00
_cell.angle_gamma   90.00
#
_symmetry.space_group_name_H-M   'P 1'
#
loop_
_entity.id
_entity.type
_entity.pdbx_description
1 polymer ?
#
loop_
_entity_poly.entity_id
_entity_poly.type
_entity_poly.pdbx_seq_one_letter_code
_entity_poly.pdbx_strand_id
1 'polypeptide(L)'
;MKPLMVFTAVVVLFFTSCAKKSDYKVILHDPDLYSRTVYELNRVVMGNNFSPVVASRNYAYATVAAYEVIAAGSPKQYSSLAGQLNGLKTIAKPPLDQTIDYEYAALLAFCKVGEAVTFPEGSLKYYTDSLHNIAVTHGMPADEISNSEAYAKAVVGSVMAWSKKDNYLKTRSATKFAINDVPGRWVPTAPLYGEAVEPHWGEIRTMVMHNAKEYSVPPPPAFDVKNKASKYYKEVMYIKGAGDSLTHDQAHMADFWDDNPGKLNVTGHLQFITKKFSPPGHWLSIVGIGAKQTNADFNKTVYAYAKTAIALFDAFIESWTAKYIYNTARPETVINKYIDSEWRPHLQTPPFPEYTCGHCTISAAAAEALTSALGDNVAYTDTSELEFGIKSRSYKSFRAAADENVWARFYGGIHFHNSCIVSHEYGKIVGDSVAIKLAMKK
;
A
#
# COMPACT_ATOMS: atom_id res chain seq x y z
N MET A 1 -67.84 4.61 66.52
CA MET A 1 -67.65 3.72 65.36
C MET A 1 -67.33 4.60 64.15
N LYS A 2 -66.08 4.60 63.68
CA LYS A 2 -65.62 5.24 62.44
C LYS A 2 -64.81 4.17 61.68
N PRO A 3 -65.03 3.93 60.38
CA PRO A 3 -64.28 2.90 59.66
C PRO A 3 -62.93 3.44 59.19
N LEU A 4 -61.91 2.61 59.34
CA LEU A 4 -60.54 2.83 58.89
C LEU A 4 -60.44 2.36 57.43
N MET A 5 -60.25 3.29 56.49
CA MET A 5 -59.93 2.97 55.09
C MET A 5 -58.43 2.65 54.99
N VAL A 6 -58.09 1.40 54.66
CA VAL A 6 -56.74 0.99 54.32
C VAL A 6 -56.57 1.17 52.81
N PHE A 7 -55.72 2.12 52.40
CA PHE A 7 -55.28 2.28 51.02
C PHE A 7 -54.04 1.41 50.79
N THR A 8 -54.18 0.36 49.99
CA THR A 8 -53.05 -0.46 49.51
C THR A 8 -52.49 0.19 48.24
N ALA A 9 -51.33 0.83 48.33
CA ALA A 9 -50.61 1.33 47.17
C ALA A 9 -49.88 0.17 46.47
N VAL A 10 -50.33 -0.19 45.27
CA VAL A 10 -49.62 -1.11 44.38
C VAL A 10 -48.52 -0.34 43.67
N VAL A 11 -47.26 -0.62 44.03
CA VAL A 11 -46.09 -0.12 43.31
C VAL A 11 -45.85 -1.03 42.10
N VAL A 12 -46.23 -0.56 40.91
CA VAL A 12 -45.85 -1.19 39.64
C VAL A 12 -44.44 -0.73 39.28
N LEU A 13 -43.44 -1.55 39.58
CA LEU A 13 -42.08 -1.39 39.06
C LEU A 13 -42.08 -1.75 37.57
N PHE A 14 -42.19 -0.74 36.70
CA PHE A 14 -41.86 -0.87 35.29
C PHE A 14 -40.34 -1.08 35.17
N PHE A 15 -39.90 -2.34 35.09
CA PHE A 15 -38.60 -2.66 34.52
C PHE A 15 -38.67 -2.38 33.02
N THR A 16 -38.36 -1.15 32.62
CA THR A 16 -37.96 -0.87 31.25
C THR A 16 -36.62 -1.57 31.02
N SER A 17 -36.69 -2.81 30.53
CA SER A 17 -35.54 -3.45 29.90
C SER A 17 -35.07 -2.51 28.79
N CYS A 18 -33.96 -1.80 29.00
CA CYS A 18 -33.21 -1.21 27.90
C CYS A 18 -32.90 -2.37 26.95
N ALA A 19 -33.64 -2.48 25.85
CA ALA A 19 -33.33 -3.43 24.79
C ALA A 19 -31.88 -3.17 24.40
N LYS A 20 -30.97 -4.10 24.76
CA LYS A 20 -29.57 -4.01 24.33
C LYS A 20 -29.59 -3.88 22.82
N LYS A 21 -29.08 -2.75 22.33
CA LYS A 21 -28.89 -2.54 20.90
C LYS A 21 -28.01 -3.70 20.41
N SER A 22 -28.53 -4.52 19.50
CA SER A 22 -27.82 -5.66 18.91
C SER A 22 -27.60 -5.36 17.43
N ASP A 23 -26.92 -4.25 17.17
CA ASP A 23 -26.64 -3.72 15.84
C ASP A 23 -25.14 -3.80 15.48
N TYR A 24 -24.33 -4.54 16.24
CA TYR A 24 -22.89 -4.70 15.99
C TYR A 24 -22.57 -5.09 14.56
N LYS A 25 -23.36 -5.97 13.93
CA LYS A 25 -23.17 -6.39 12.53
C LYS A 25 -23.30 -5.23 11.54
N VAL A 26 -24.23 -4.30 11.78
CA VAL A 26 -24.41 -3.13 10.91
C VAL A 26 -23.15 -2.26 10.89
N ILE A 27 -22.42 -2.21 12.01
CA ILE A 27 -21.25 -1.35 12.18
C ILE A 27 -19.96 -2.09 11.79
N LEU A 28 -19.77 -3.29 12.33
CA LEU A 28 -18.54 -4.06 12.13
C LEU A 28 -18.45 -4.71 10.75
N HIS A 29 -19.58 -4.90 10.07
CA HIS A 29 -19.62 -5.44 8.70
C HIS A 29 -19.69 -4.33 7.65
N ASP A 30 -19.57 -3.05 8.04
CA ASP A 30 -19.49 -1.91 7.13
C ASP A 30 -18.20 -1.99 6.29
N PRO A 31 -18.26 -2.08 4.94
CA PRO A 31 -17.08 -2.08 4.09
C PRO A 31 -16.21 -0.81 4.25
N ASP A 32 -16.83 0.33 4.55
CA ASP A 32 -16.11 1.58 4.79
C ASP A 32 -15.28 1.49 6.11
N LEU A 33 -15.69 0.66 7.08
CA LEU A 33 -14.91 0.42 8.31
C LEU A 33 -13.59 -0.29 8.01
N TYR A 34 -13.58 -1.27 7.10
CA TYR A 34 -12.33 -1.92 6.70
C TYR A 34 -11.40 -0.94 5.98
N SER A 35 -11.94 -0.10 5.09
CA SER A 35 -11.14 0.94 4.42
C SER A 35 -10.53 1.93 5.42
N ARG A 36 -11.31 2.36 6.45
CA ARG A 36 -10.80 3.17 7.58
C ARG A 36 -9.73 2.44 8.39
N THR A 37 -9.88 1.13 8.57
CA THR A 37 -8.89 0.30 9.29
C THR A 37 -7.56 0.25 8.53
N VAL A 38 -7.59 0.10 7.20
CA VAL A 38 -6.39 0.16 6.36
C VAL A 38 -5.73 1.54 6.43
N TYR A 39 -6.55 2.60 6.42
CA TYR A 39 -6.10 3.97 6.56
C TYR A 39 -5.36 4.22 7.90
N GLU A 40 -5.81 3.66 9.03
CA GLU A 40 -5.08 3.78 10.30
C GLU A 40 -3.69 3.13 10.25
N LEU A 41 -3.54 1.95 9.63
CA LEU A 41 -2.20 1.38 9.39
C LEU A 41 -1.38 2.29 8.47
N ASN A 42 -1.99 2.90 7.45
CA ASN A 42 -1.31 3.82 6.55
C ASN A 42 -0.76 5.06 7.31
N ARG A 43 -1.52 5.59 8.26
CA ARG A 43 -1.06 6.67 9.16
C ARG A 43 0.12 6.24 10.04
N VAL A 44 0.12 5.02 10.55
CA VAL A 44 1.26 4.46 11.30
C VAL A 44 2.49 4.36 10.39
N VAL A 45 2.33 3.85 9.17
CA VAL A 45 3.43 3.70 8.20
C VAL A 45 4.05 5.07 7.84
N MET A 46 3.21 6.06 7.54
CA MET A 46 3.64 7.45 7.30
C MET A 46 4.26 8.08 8.54
N GLY A 47 3.66 7.89 9.71
CA GLY A 47 4.13 8.42 10.98
C GLY A 47 5.56 7.99 11.29
N ASN A 48 5.89 6.74 10.98
CA ASN A 48 7.21 6.13 11.20
C ASN A 48 8.19 6.26 10.02
N ASN A 49 7.80 6.97 8.96
CA ASN A 49 8.68 7.26 7.82
C ASN A 49 9.27 6.00 7.16
N PHE A 50 8.48 4.92 7.09
CA PHE A 50 8.87 3.72 6.37
C PHE A 50 9.10 4.02 4.88
N SER A 51 10.12 3.40 4.29
CA SER A 51 10.35 3.51 2.85
C SER A 51 9.19 2.86 2.07
N PRO A 52 8.92 3.27 0.82
CA PRO A 52 7.82 2.72 0.02
C PRO A 52 7.84 1.19 -0.09
N VAL A 53 9.02 0.60 -0.22
CA VAL A 53 9.13 -0.87 -0.32
C VAL A 53 8.79 -1.57 1.00
N VAL A 54 9.27 -1.05 2.13
CA VAL A 54 8.92 -1.63 3.45
C VAL A 54 7.44 -1.42 3.75
N ALA A 55 6.88 -0.27 3.39
CA ALA A 55 5.44 0.00 3.47
C ALA A 55 4.63 -1.07 2.72
N SER A 56 5.00 -1.39 1.48
CA SER A 56 4.30 -2.42 0.69
C SER A 56 4.30 -3.81 1.36
N ARG A 57 5.42 -4.18 2.00
CA ARG A 57 5.52 -5.42 2.79
C ARG A 57 4.53 -5.40 3.96
N ASN A 58 4.44 -4.29 4.68
CA ASN A 58 3.59 -4.16 5.85
C ASN A 58 2.11 -4.36 5.49
N TYR A 59 1.66 -3.73 4.40
CA TYR A 59 0.28 -3.90 3.93
C TYR A 59 0.02 -5.31 3.38
N ALA A 60 0.96 -5.90 2.64
CA ALA A 60 0.76 -7.23 2.06
C ALA A 60 0.50 -8.29 3.14
N TYR A 61 1.29 -8.32 4.22
CA TYR A 61 1.04 -9.27 5.30
C TYR A 61 -0.25 -8.97 6.08
N ALA A 62 -0.53 -7.70 6.38
CA ALA A 62 -1.73 -7.31 7.13
C ALA A 62 -3.02 -7.67 6.35
N THR A 63 -3.05 -7.38 5.05
CA THR A 63 -4.19 -7.70 4.19
C THR A 63 -4.36 -9.20 3.95
N VAL A 64 -3.27 -9.96 3.82
CA VAL A 64 -3.34 -11.44 3.76
C VAL A 64 -3.97 -12.00 5.03
N ALA A 65 -3.64 -11.46 6.20
CA ALA A 65 -4.22 -11.93 7.46
C ALA A 65 -5.74 -11.74 7.52
N ALA A 66 -6.24 -10.56 7.14
CA ALA A 66 -7.68 -10.31 7.05
C ALA A 66 -8.35 -11.18 5.99
N TYR A 67 -7.70 -11.34 4.82
CA TYR A 67 -8.23 -12.16 3.74
C TYR A 67 -8.40 -13.63 4.16
N GLU A 68 -7.43 -14.21 4.85
CA GLU A 68 -7.54 -15.59 5.31
C GLU A 68 -8.70 -15.80 6.29
N VAL A 69 -9.01 -14.80 7.12
CA VAL A 69 -10.19 -14.82 8.01
C VAL A 69 -11.49 -14.84 7.20
N ILE A 70 -11.66 -13.91 6.24
CA ILE A 70 -12.90 -13.87 5.45
C ILE A 70 -13.04 -15.10 4.53
N ALA A 71 -11.93 -15.66 4.03
CA ALA A 71 -11.95 -16.86 3.22
C ALA A 71 -12.41 -18.08 4.02
N ALA A 72 -12.04 -18.15 5.30
CA ALA A 72 -12.54 -19.17 6.22
C ALA A 72 -14.03 -18.98 6.57
N GLY A 73 -14.50 -17.73 6.70
CA GLY A 73 -15.91 -17.41 6.98
C GLY A 73 -16.84 -17.59 5.78
N SER A 74 -16.32 -17.43 4.56
CA SER A 74 -17.07 -17.54 3.30
C SER A 74 -16.46 -18.55 2.31
N PRO A 75 -16.30 -19.84 2.70
CA PRO A 75 -15.53 -20.83 1.93
C PRO A 75 -16.20 -21.25 0.62
N LYS A 76 -17.48 -20.89 0.42
CA LYS A 76 -18.19 -21.08 -0.86
C LYS A 76 -17.84 -19.99 -1.89
N GLN A 77 -17.41 -18.81 -1.44
CA GLN A 77 -17.12 -17.66 -2.30
C GLN A 77 -15.62 -17.42 -2.47
N TYR A 78 -14.83 -17.72 -1.43
CA TYR A 78 -13.40 -17.46 -1.42
C TYR A 78 -12.59 -18.71 -1.09
N SER A 79 -11.36 -18.74 -1.58
CA SER A 79 -10.38 -19.80 -1.32
C SER A 79 -9.21 -19.24 -0.53
N SER A 80 -8.71 -20.01 0.44
CA SER A 80 -7.47 -19.66 1.16
C SER A 80 -6.29 -19.49 0.20
N LEU A 81 -5.42 -18.52 0.49
CA LEU A 81 -4.14 -18.30 -0.16
C LEU A 81 -3.06 -19.30 0.28
N ALA A 82 -3.34 -20.13 1.30
CA ALA A 82 -2.45 -21.21 1.68
C ALA A 82 -2.29 -22.21 0.51
N GLY A 83 -1.04 -22.48 0.14
CA GLY A 83 -0.68 -23.26 -1.04
C GLY A 83 -0.62 -22.46 -2.35
N GLN A 84 -1.07 -21.20 -2.35
CA GLN A 84 -1.00 -20.31 -3.51
C GLN A 84 0.14 -19.30 -3.39
N LEU A 85 0.35 -18.73 -2.19
CA LEU A 85 1.48 -17.83 -1.93
C LEU A 85 2.75 -18.59 -1.58
N ASN A 86 3.88 -18.09 -2.05
CA ASN A 86 5.18 -18.69 -1.79
C ASN A 86 5.44 -18.87 -0.29
N GLY A 87 5.62 -20.12 0.13
CA GLY A 87 5.93 -20.49 1.50
C GLY A 87 4.76 -20.45 2.49
N LEU A 88 3.57 -19.95 2.11
CA LEU A 88 2.38 -20.02 2.96
C LEU A 88 1.73 -21.40 2.79
N LYS A 89 2.13 -22.37 3.61
CA LYS A 89 1.66 -23.76 3.46
C LYS A 89 0.34 -24.03 4.16
N THR A 90 0.14 -23.42 5.32
CA THR A 90 -1.00 -23.68 6.21
C THR A 90 -1.40 -22.39 6.91
N ILE A 91 -2.69 -22.26 7.18
CA ILE A 91 -3.26 -21.20 8.00
C ILE A 91 -4.11 -21.81 9.12
N ALA A 92 -4.23 -21.12 10.25
CA ALA A 92 -5.16 -21.51 11.31
C ALA A 92 -6.60 -21.58 10.78
N LYS A 93 -7.28 -22.68 11.09
CA LYS A 93 -8.70 -22.89 10.76
C LYS A 93 -9.58 -22.49 11.95
N PRO A 94 -10.80 -21.97 11.71
CA PRO A 94 -11.73 -21.68 12.78
C PRO A 94 -12.16 -22.98 13.48
N PRO A 95 -12.36 -22.98 14.80
CA PRO A 95 -12.99 -24.10 15.51
C PRO A 95 -14.39 -24.39 14.96
N LEU A 96 -14.78 -25.67 14.92
CA LEU A 96 -16.05 -26.11 14.31
C LEU A 96 -17.27 -25.88 15.21
N ASP A 97 -17.05 -25.71 16.51
CA ASP A 97 -18.04 -25.65 17.58
C ASP A 97 -18.19 -24.26 18.20
N GLN A 98 -17.57 -23.24 17.60
CA GLN A 98 -17.57 -21.87 18.11
C GLN A 98 -18.21 -20.90 17.12
N THR A 99 -19.09 -20.03 17.62
CA THR A 99 -19.60 -18.89 16.85
C THR A 99 -18.51 -17.83 16.73
N ILE A 100 -18.22 -17.41 15.50
CA ILE A 100 -17.20 -16.41 15.15
C ILE A 100 -17.85 -15.36 14.25
N ASP A 101 -17.60 -14.09 14.57
CA ASP A 101 -17.84 -12.96 13.68
C ASP A 101 -16.57 -12.73 12.84
N TYR A 102 -16.61 -13.14 11.58
CA TYR A 102 -15.43 -13.19 10.71
C TYR A 102 -14.99 -11.79 10.27
N GLU A 103 -15.92 -10.86 10.10
CA GLU A 103 -15.65 -9.47 9.76
C GLU A 103 -14.91 -8.76 10.91
N TYR A 104 -15.38 -8.91 12.16
CA TYR A 104 -14.67 -8.41 13.34
C TYR A 104 -13.29 -9.07 13.50
N ALA A 105 -13.21 -10.40 13.35
CA ALA A 105 -11.94 -11.12 13.40
C ALA A 105 -10.95 -10.66 12.30
N ALA A 106 -11.45 -10.30 11.11
CA ALA A 106 -10.63 -9.83 9.99
C ALA A 106 -10.03 -8.45 10.27
N LEU A 107 -10.81 -7.52 10.84
CA LEU A 107 -10.33 -6.22 11.30
C LEU A 107 -9.20 -6.38 12.32
N LEU A 108 -9.40 -7.25 13.31
CA LEU A 108 -8.38 -7.52 14.32
C LEU A 108 -7.13 -8.20 13.75
N ALA A 109 -7.29 -9.17 12.85
CA ALA A 109 -6.16 -9.85 12.21
C ALA A 109 -5.33 -8.87 11.39
N PHE A 110 -5.98 -7.97 10.63
CA PHE A 110 -5.30 -6.88 9.92
C PHE A 110 -4.50 -6.00 10.88
N CYS A 111 -5.15 -5.45 11.91
CA CYS A 111 -4.49 -4.53 12.83
C CYS A 111 -3.33 -5.18 13.57
N LYS A 112 -3.50 -6.42 14.05
CA LYS A 112 -2.47 -7.12 14.84
C LYS A 112 -1.27 -7.52 13.99
N VAL A 113 -1.47 -7.97 12.75
CA VAL A 113 -0.34 -8.20 11.84
C VAL A 113 0.30 -6.87 11.45
N GLY A 114 -0.49 -5.86 11.10
CA GLY A 114 -0.02 -4.51 10.75
C GLY A 114 0.86 -3.90 11.85
N GLU A 115 0.41 -3.96 13.10
CA GLU A 115 1.20 -3.56 14.27
C GLU A 115 2.49 -4.37 14.40
N ALA A 116 2.41 -5.71 14.28
CA ALA A 116 3.58 -6.57 14.45
C ALA A 116 4.63 -6.45 13.33
N VAL A 117 4.26 -5.97 12.14
CA VAL A 117 5.19 -5.67 11.03
C VAL A 117 5.58 -4.20 10.95
N THR A 118 5.04 -3.36 11.83
CA THR A 118 5.43 -1.96 12.02
C THR A 118 6.08 -1.76 13.39
N PHE A 119 6.42 -0.52 13.73
CA PHE A 119 6.85 -0.10 15.06
C PHE A 119 6.21 1.25 15.38
N PRO A 120 6.14 1.68 16.65
CA PRO A 120 6.36 0.89 17.86
C PRO A 120 5.21 -0.10 18.13
N GLU A 121 5.47 -1.10 18.97
CA GLU A 121 4.41 -1.96 19.51
C GLU A 121 3.30 -1.11 20.15
N GLY A 122 2.04 -1.50 19.95
CA GLY A 122 0.89 -0.73 20.40
C GLY A 122 0.46 0.43 19.50
N SER A 123 1.06 0.61 18.31
CA SER A 123 0.71 1.69 17.38
C SER A 123 -0.75 1.66 16.90
N LEU A 124 -1.41 0.50 16.96
CA LEU A 124 -2.84 0.35 16.62
C LEU A 124 -3.69 -0.05 17.82
N LYS A 125 -3.11 -0.12 19.02
CA LYS A 125 -3.81 -0.55 20.24
C LYS A 125 -5.10 0.24 20.50
N TYR A 126 -5.03 1.56 20.47
CA TYR A 126 -6.22 2.41 20.69
C TYR A 126 -7.32 2.14 19.66
N TYR A 127 -6.95 1.88 18.41
CA TYR A 127 -7.90 1.55 17.37
C TYR A 127 -8.53 0.17 17.60
N THR A 128 -7.73 -0.84 17.94
CA THR A 128 -8.26 -2.18 18.27
C THR A 128 -9.12 -2.20 19.53
N ASP A 129 -8.77 -1.40 20.54
CA ASP A 129 -9.59 -1.23 21.74
C ASP A 129 -10.93 -0.57 21.39
N SER A 130 -10.94 0.37 20.44
CA SER A 130 -12.18 0.96 19.91
C SER A 130 -13.06 -0.07 19.19
N LEU A 131 -12.48 -0.97 18.39
CA LEU A 131 -13.23 -2.04 17.73
C LEU A 131 -13.86 -3.00 18.75
N HIS A 132 -13.09 -3.40 19.78
CA HIS A 132 -13.61 -4.21 20.87
C HIS A 132 -14.76 -3.51 21.61
N ASN A 133 -14.60 -2.22 21.92
CA ASN A 133 -15.64 -1.44 22.57
C ASN A 133 -16.91 -1.35 21.72
N ILE A 134 -16.79 -1.21 20.39
CA ILE A 134 -17.95 -1.27 19.49
C ILE A 134 -18.64 -2.62 19.60
N ALA A 135 -17.90 -3.73 19.53
CA ALA A 135 -18.48 -5.08 19.63
C ALA A 135 -19.27 -5.26 20.94
N VAL A 136 -18.69 -4.86 22.08
CA VAL A 136 -19.33 -4.94 23.41
C VAL A 136 -20.56 -4.04 23.51
N THR A 137 -20.42 -2.76 23.15
CA THR A 137 -21.47 -1.75 23.37
C THR A 137 -22.66 -1.88 22.42
N HIS A 138 -22.43 -2.45 21.24
CA HIS A 138 -23.46 -2.76 20.24
C HIS A 138 -23.99 -4.20 20.31
N GLY A 139 -23.74 -4.87 21.43
CA GLY A 139 -24.46 -6.09 21.82
C GLY A 139 -24.01 -7.36 21.12
N MET A 140 -22.76 -7.47 20.70
CA MET A 140 -22.17 -8.76 20.32
C MET A 140 -22.07 -9.67 21.57
N PRO A 141 -22.51 -10.94 21.49
CA PRO A 141 -22.34 -11.91 22.57
C PRO A 141 -20.88 -12.05 23.02
N ALA A 142 -20.65 -12.20 24.33
CA ALA A 142 -19.31 -12.22 24.91
C ALA A 142 -18.47 -13.44 24.46
N ASP A 143 -19.13 -14.57 24.25
CA ASP A 143 -18.55 -15.78 23.66
C ASP A 143 -18.16 -15.55 22.19
N GLU A 144 -19.03 -14.95 21.37
CA GLU A 144 -18.72 -14.58 19.98
C GLU A 144 -17.52 -13.61 19.90
N ILE A 145 -17.45 -12.60 20.78
CA ILE A 145 -16.29 -11.70 20.89
C ILE A 145 -15.02 -12.49 21.18
N SER A 146 -15.04 -13.30 22.25
CA SER A 146 -13.86 -14.04 22.70
C SER A 146 -13.38 -15.06 21.66
N ASN A 147 -14.30 -15.78 21.01
CA ASN A 147 -13.99 -16.73 19.95
C ASN A 147 -13.40 -16.03 18.72
N SER A 148 -13.96 -14.89 18.31
CA SER A 148 -13.48 -14.10 17.17
C SER A 148 -12.07 -13.55 17.41
N GLU A 149 -11.80 -13.04 18.61
CA GLU A 149 -10.47 -12.57 19.02
C GLU A 149 -9.44 -13.69 19.10
N ALA A 150 -9.84 -14.85 19.61
CA ALA A 150 -8.99 -16.05 19.67
C ALA A 150 -8.65 -16.55 18.26
N TYR A 151 -9.64 -16.58 17.36
CA TYR A 151 -9.42 -16.98 15.97
C TYR A 151 -8.51 -16.00 15.22
N ALA A 152 -8.76 -14.70 15.34
CA ALA A 152 -7.90 -13.66 14.77
C ALA A 152 -6.44 -13.82 15.26
N LYS A 153 -6.23 -14.07 16.57
CA LYS A 153 -4.91 -14.33 17.14
C LYS A 153 -4.22 -15.57 16.54
N ALA A 154 -4.97 -16.65 16.27
CA ALA A 154 -4.42 -17.85 15.65
C ALA A 154 -3.99 -17.61 14.19
N VAL A 155 -4.77 -16.85 13.43
CA VAL A 155 -4.41 -16.42 12.06
C VAL A 155 -3.18 -15.51 12.08
N VAL A 156 -3.13 -14.52 12.97
CA VAL A 156 -1.96 -13.66 13.19
C VAL A 156 -0.70 -14.50 13.47
N GLY A 157 -0.80 -15.50 14.35
CA GLY A 157 0.33 -16.40 14.64
C GLY A 157 0.85 -17.14 13.40
N SER A 158 -0.07 -17.60 12.54
CA SER A 158 0.28 -18.30 11.29
C SER A 158 0.97 -17.36 10.29
N VAL A 159 0.40 -16.16 10.07
CA VAL A 159 0.96 -15.16 9.14
C VAL A 159 2.31 -14.65 9.64
N MET A 160 2.48 -14.39 10.93
CA MET A 160 3.76 -13.93 11.49
C MET A 160 4.84 -15.01 11.45
N ALA A 161 4.48 -16.28 11.62
CA ALA A 161 5.43 -17.39 11.45
C ALA A 161 5.91 -17.52 9.98
N TRP A 162 5.03 -17.22 9.03
CA TRP A 162 5.35 -17.19 7.60
C TRP A 162 6.16 -15.95 7.19
N SER A 163 5.83 -14.78 7.74
CA SER A 163 6.49 -13.50 7.43
C SER A 163 7.93 -13.45 7.92
N LYS A 164 8.25 -14.08 9.06
CA LYS A 164 9.63 -14.18 9.58
C LYS A 164 10.61 -14.95 8.67
N LYS A 165 10.09 -15.65 7.65
CA LYS A 165 10.88 -16.49 6.72
C LYS A 165 11.04 -15.89 5.33
N ASP A 166 10.75 -14.59 5.16
CA ASP A 166 10.76 -13.92 3.86
C ASP A 166 12.08 -13.21 3.52
N ASN A 167 13.13 -13.48 4.30
CA ASN A 167 14.46 -12.88 4.21
C ASN A 167 14.57 -11.42 4.71
N TYR A 168 13.48 -10.73 5.08
CA TYR A 168 13.50 -9.32 5.50
C TYR A 168 14.44 -9.03 6.68
N LEU A 169 14.41 -9.88 7.72
CA LEU A 169 15.28 -9.72 8.89
C LEU A 169 16.77 -9.85 8.53
N LYS A 170 17.12 -10.74 7.59
CA LYS A 170 18.50 -10.95 7.16
C LYS A 170 19.02 -9.75 6.36
N THR A 171 18.17 -9.11 5.54
CA THR A 171 18.61 -7.93 4.77
C THR A 171 18.81 -6.68 5.64
N ARG A 172 18.33 -6.63 6.89
CA ARG A 172 18.54 -5.47 7.79
C ARG A 172 20.01 -5.27 8.16
N SER A 173 20.81 -6.32 8.11
CA SER A 173 22.26 -6.29 8.38
C SER A 173 23.09 -6.52 7.11
N ALA A 174 22.47 -6.45 5.92
CA ALA A 174 23.19 -6.59 4.67
C ALA A 174 24.03 -5.35 4.38
N THR A 175 24.97 -5.48 3.44
CA THR A 175 25.88 -4.40 3.07
C THR A 175 25.14 -3.19 2.51
N LYS A 176 25.68 -2.00 2.78
CA LYS A 176 25.17 -0.78 2.14
C LYS A 176 25.58 -0.74 0.66
N PHE A 177 24.82 0.00 -0.13
CA PHE A 177 25.18 0.28 -1.52
C PHE A 177 26.47 1.11 -1.58
N ALA A 178 27.51 0.59 -2.24
CA ALA A 178 28.78 1.27 -2.37
C ALA A 178 28.68 2.45 -3.36
N ILE A 179 29.03 3.67 -2.93
CA ILE A 179 29.09 4.84 -3.82
C ILE A 179 30.48 4.92 -4.46
N ASN A 180 30.53 5.09 -5.78
CA ASN A 180 31.73 5.45 -6.53
C ASN A 180 31.35 6.36 -7.71
N ASP A 181 32.21 7.32 -8.06
CA ASP A 181 31.94 8.31 -9.11
C ASP A 181 32.26 7.74 -10.50
N VAL A 182 31.44 6.79 -10.94
CA VAL A 182 31.47 6.26 -12.31
C VAL A 182 30.39 6.98 -13.14
N PRO A 183 30.72 7.52 -14.32
CA PRO A 183 29.72 8.18 -15.18
C PRO A 183 28.51 7.28 -15.45
N GLY A 184 27.32 7.84 -15.24
CA GLY A 184 26.04 7.14 -15.44
C GLY A 184 25.59 6.26 -14.29
N ARG A 185 26.40 6.11 -13.23
CA ARG A 185 26.01 5.39 -12.02
C ARG A 185 25.31 6.31 -11.03
N TRP A 186 24.35 5.76 -10.28
CA TRP A 186 23.64 6.48 -9.23
C TRP A 186 24.57 6.96 -8.13
N VAL A 187 24.37 8.20 -7.72
CA VAL A 187 24.96 8.84 -6.55
C VAL A 187 23.84 9.55 -5.78
N PRO A 188 23.99 9.77 -4.46
CA PRO A 188 23.03 10.54 -3.68
C PRO A 188 22.85 11.95 -4.24
N THR A 189 21.61 12.44 -4.23
CA THR A 189 21.22 13.74 -4.79
C THR A 189 20.87 14.75 -3.71
N ALA A 190 20.99 16.03 -4.04
CA ALA A 190 20.60 17.12 -3.15
C ALA A 190 19.08 17.10 -2.88
N PRO A 191 18.61 17.74 -1.79
CA PRO A 191 19.38 18.32 -0.68
C PRO A 191 19.82 17.31 0.38
N LEU A 192 19.22 16.11 0.42
CA LEU A 192 19.42 15.17 1.52
C LEU A 192 20.72 14.35 1.40
N TYR A 193 21.18 14.07 0.18
CA TYR A 193 22.27 13.12 -0.09
C TYR A 193 22.08 11.78 0.65
N GLY A 194 20.84 11.29 0.67
CA GLY A 194 20.43 10.12 1.44
C GLY A 194 21.07 8.82 0.96
N GLU A 195 21.22 7.87 1.89
CA GLU A 195 21.68 6.51 1.57
C GLU A 195 20.72 5.79 0.62
N ALA A 196 21.26 4.88 -0.20
CA ALA A 196 20.45 4.10 -1.13
C ALA A 196 19.39 3.28 -0.37
N VAL A 197 18.13 3.50 -0.71
CA VAL A 197 17.01 2.83 -0.05
C VAL A 197 16.93 1.37 -0.48
N GLU A 198 17.21 0.47 0.46
CA GLU A 198 16.91 -0.96 0.38
C GLU A 198 17.60 -1.70 -0.78
N PRO A 199 18.94 -1.66 -0.89
CA PRO A 199 19.68 -2.26 -2.02
C PRO A 199 19.49 -3.77 -2.20
N HIS A 200 19.06 -4.45 -1.13
CA HIS A 200 18.84 -5.89 -1.10
C HIS A 200 17.36 -6.27 -1.19
N TRP A 201 16.47 -5.36 -1.61
CA TRP A 201 15.03 -5.66 -1.71
C TRP A 201 14.69 -6.77 -2.70
N GLY A 202 15.52 -6.96 -3.73
CA GLY A 202 15.43 -8.08 -4.67
C GLY A 202 15.71 -9.46 -4.07
N GLU A 203 16.16 -9.53 -2.81
CA GLU A 203 16.40 -10.79 -2.08
C GLU A 203 15.23 -11.20 -1.18
N ILE A 204 14.20 -10.36 -1.08
CA ILE A 204 13.00 -10.64 -0.31
C ILE A 204 12.17 -11.71 -1.03
N ARG A 205 11.56 -12.63 -0.27
CA ARG A 205 10.67 -13.65 -0.84
C ARG A 205 9.45 -12.96 -1.46
N THR A 206 9.26 -13.17 -2.75
CA THR A 206 8.07 -12.80 -3.52
C THR A 206 6.84 -13.55 -3.04
N MET A 207 5.65 -13.02 -3.28
CA MET A 207 4.36 -13.62 -2.93
C MET A 207 3.86 -14.58 -3.99
N VAL A 208 3.88 -14.16 -5.26
CA VAL A 208 3.33 -14.89 -6.40
C VAL A 208 4.39 -15.15 -7.47
N MET A 209 5.28 -14.19 -7.73
CA MET A 209 6.41 -14.43 -8.64
C MET A 209 7.26 -15.60 -8.14
N HIS A 210 7.79 -16.44 -9.02
CA HIS A 210 8.69 -17.54 -8.69
C HIS A 210 9.99 -17.05 -8.06
N ASN A 211 10.51 -15.92 -8.52
CA ASN A 211 11.64 -15.20 -7.93
C ASN A 211 11.65 -13.74 -8.42
N ALA A 212 12.50 -12.92 -7.82
CA ALA A 212 12.59 -11.48 -8.10
C ALA A 212 12.99 -11.11 -9.55
N LYS A 213 13.48 -12.07 -10.35
CA LYS A 213 13.91 -11.88 -11.74
C LYS A 213 12.96 -12.51 -12.76
N GLU A 214 11.82 -13.08 -12.35
CA GLU A 214 10.87 -13.74 -13.27
C GLU A 214 10.46 -12.80 -14.42
N TYR A 215 10.20 -11.53 -14.10
CA TYR A 215 9.82 -10.50 -15.07
C TYR A 215 10.92 -9.44 -15.20
N SER A 216 12.13 -9.86 -15.58
CA SER A 216 13.27 -8.93 -15.75
C SER A 216 13.08 -7.97 -16.92
N VAL A 217 13.16 -6.68 -16.66
CA VAL A 217 13.15 -5.60 -17.67
C VAL A 217 14.42 -5.59 -18.53
N PRO A 218 14.34 -5.12 -19.80
CA PRO A 218 15.51 -4.96 -20.65
C PRO A 218 16.48 -3.91 -20.08
N PRO A 219 17.75 -3.88 -20.53
CA PRO A 219 18.67 -2.83 -20.12
C PRO A 219 18.20 -1.43 -20.53
N PRO A 220 18.47 -0.39 -19.72
CA PRO A 220 18.19 0.99 -20.09
C PRO A 220 19.09 1.45 -21.26
N PRO A 221 18.76 2.58 -21.92
CA PRO A 221 19.65 3.21 -22.88
C PRO A 221 21.05 3.39 -22.27
N ALA A 222 22.09 2.92 -22.98
CA ALA A 222 23.46 3.01 -22.51
C ALA A 222 23.86 4.47 -22.28
N PHE A 223 24.55 4.73 -21.16
CA PHE A 223 25.01 6.08 -20.82
C PHE A 223 25.93 6.63 -21.92
N ASP A 224 25.44 7.64 -22.64
CA ASP A 224 26.20 8.34 -23.69
C ASP A 224 25.67 9.77 -23.85
N VAL A 225 25.90 10.60 -22.83
CA VAL A 225 25.45 12.01 -22.81
C VAL A 225 26.29 12.93 -23.70
N LYS A 226 27.42 12.46 -24.25
CA LYS A 226 28.27 13.28 -25.13
C LYS A 226 27.85 13.18 -26.59
N ASN A 227 27.26 12.06 -26.99
CA ASN A 227 26.76 11.85 -28.34
C ASN A 227 25.32 12.32 -28.49
N LYS A 228 25.11 13.43 -29.20
CA LYS A 228 23.78 14.01 -29.42
C LYS A 228 22.79 13.09 -30.17
N ALA A 229 23.30 12.08 -30.89
CA ALA A 229 22.46 11.12 -31.60
C ALA A 229 22.01 9.94 -30.72
N SER A 230 22.66 9.72 -29.56
CA SER A 230 22.39 8.58 -28.69
C SER A 230 20.97 8.65 -28.12
N LYS A 231 20.38 7.47 -27.84
CA LYS A 231 19.07 7.40 -27.19
C LYS A 231 19.11 8.05 -25.80
N TYR A 232 20.20 7.86 -25.06
CA TYR A 232 20.36 8.44 -23.73
C TYR A 232 20.37 9.97 -23.73
N TYR A 233 21.12 10.60 -24.65
CA TYR A 233 21.13 12.06 -24.77
C TYR A 233 19.75 12.62 -25.12
N LYS A 234 19.01 11.95 -26.01
CA LYS A 234 17.65 12.35 -26.38
C LYS A 234 16.71 12.29 -25.18
N GLU A 235 16.78 11.25 -24.34
CA GLU A 235 16.00 11.17 -23.10
C GLU A 235 16.36 12.28 -22.11
N VAL A 236 17.66 12.59 -21.96
CA VAL A 236 18.15 13.70 -21.11
C VAL A 236 17.62 15.05 -21.57
N MET A 237 17.70 15.34 -22.86
CA MET A 237 17.18 16.61 -23.40
C MET A 237 15.65 16.66 -23.35
N TYR A 238 14.97 15.52 -23.50
CA TYR A 238 13.51 15.47 -23.44
C TYR A 238 13.00 15.82 -22.03
N ILE A 239 13.55 15.20 -20.99
CA ILE A 239 13.15 15.51 -19.62
C ILE A 239 13.56 16.92 -19.19
N LYS A 240 14.74 17.41 -19.61
CA LYS A 240 15.15 18.79 -19.36
C LYS A 240 14.14 19.76 -19.97
N GLY A 241 13.84 19.59 -21.27
CA GLY A 241 12.91 20.45 -21.99
C GLY A 241 11.51 20.44 -21.38
N ALA A 242 11.02 19.28 -20.93
CA ALA A 242 9.75 19.19 -20.21
C ALA A 242 9.77 19.97 -18.89
N GLY A 243 10.86 19.86 -18.11
CA GLY A 243 11.05 20.62 -16.87
C GLY A 243 11.15 22.13 -17.09
N ASP A 244 11.79 22.56 -18.18
CA ASP A 244 11.95 23.98 -18.53
C ASP A 244 10.61 24.64 -18.95
N SER A 245 9.59 23.85 -19.30
CA SER A 245 8.31 24.35 -19.82
C SER A 245 7.08 23.64 -19.24
N LEU A 246 7.09 23.34 -17.94
CA LEU A 246 5.94 22.71 -17.28
C LEU A 246 4.69 23.61 -17.31
N THR A 247 3.59 23.05 -17.79
CA THR A 247 2.26 23.64 -17.62
C THR A 247 1.74 23.42 -16.19
N HIS A 248 0.74 24.21 -15.77
CA HIS A 248 0.11 24.03 -14.47
C HIS A 248 -0.50 22.64 -14.26
N ASP A 249 -1.10 22.02 -15.28
CA ASP A 249 -1.65 20.67 -15.14
C ASP A 249 -0.54 19.61 -15.03
N GLN A 250 0.56 19.76 -15.76
CA GLN A 250 1.71 18.85 -15.65
C GLN A 250 2.38 18.93 -14.27
N ALA A 251 2.53 20.14 -13.73
CA ALA A 251 3.01 20.33 -12.36
C ALA A 251 2.06 19.71 -11.33
N HIS A 252 0.75 19.95 -11.47
CA HIS A 252 -0.26 19.36 -10.60
C HIS A 252 -0.27 17.82 -10.67
N MET A 253 -0.12 17.25 -11.86
CA MET A 253 0.01 15.81 -12.08
C MET A 253 1.25 15.25 -11.36
N ALA A 254 2.39 15.94 -11.45
CA ALA A 254 3.60 15.55 -10.75
C ALA A 254 3.42 15.61 -9.21
N ASP A 255 2.82 16.68 -8.69
CA ASP A 255 2.57 16.84 -7.25
C ASP A 255 1.60 15.79 -6.70
N PHE A 256 0.53 15.51 -7.46
CA PHE A 256 -0.50 14.52 -7.12
C PHE A 256 0.10 13.13 -6.93
N TRP A 257 1.01 12.73 -7.81
CA TRP A 257 1.63 11.41 -7.77
C TRP A 257 3.00 11.38 -7.07
N ASP A 258 3.49 12.49 -6.49
CA ASP A 258 4.85 12.57 -5.92
C ASP A 258 5.10 11.47 -4.88
N ASP A 259 4.12 11.30 -3.98
CA ASP A 259 4.08 10.30 -2.90
C ASP A 259 5.42 10.13 -2.17
N ASN A 260 6.18 11.22 -2.02
CA ASN A 260 7.43 11.23 -1.27
C ASN A 260 7.09 11.33 0.23
N PRO A 261 7.27 10.26 1.02
CA PRO A 261 6.81 10.22 2.41
C PRO A 261 7.62 11.11 3.35
N GLY A 262 8.78 11.63 2.89
CA GLY A 262 9.70 12.41 3.70
C GLY A 262 10.37 13.53 2.91
N LYS A 263 9.60 14.34 2.17
CA LYS A 263 10.13 15.47 1.40
C LYS A 263 10.84 16.45 2.34
N LEU A 264 12.12 16.68 2.11
CA LEU A 264 12.94 17.62 2.89
C LEU A 264 12.82 19.01 2.30
N ASN A 265 12.21 19.92 3.05
CA ASN A 265 12.12 21.33 2.71
C ASN A 265 13.30 22.07 3.33
N VAL A 266 14.01 22.85 2.51
CA VAL A 266 15.15 23.66 2.93
C VAL A 266 14.90 25.11 2.53
N THR A 267 14.73 25.99 3.53
CA THR A 267 14.55 27.44 3.32
C THR A 267 15.53 28.18 4.21
N GLY A 268 16.65 28.65 3.64
CA GLY A 268 17.75 29.21 4.41
C GLY A 268 18.33 28.19 5.40
N HIS A 269 18.34 28.51 6.70
CA HIS A 269 18.77 27.59 7.77
C HIS A 269 17.66 26.67 8.29
N LEU A 270 16.40 26.85 7.86
CA LEU A 270 15.29 26.03 8.30
C LEU A 270 15.20 24.75 7.45
N GLN A 271 15.17 23.60 8.13
CA GLN A 271 14.95 22.29 7.53
C GLN A 271 13.75 21.61 8.22
N PHE A 272 12.77 21.16 7.43
CA PHE A 272 11.62 20.41 7.96
C PHE A 272 11.10 19.38 6.94
N ILE A 273 10.47 18.32 7.42
CA ILE A 273 9.96 17.23 6.60
C ILE A 273 8.45 17.38 6.39
N THR A 274 8.01 17.39 5.13
CA THR A 274 6.60 17.19 4.78
C THR A 274 6.33 15.70 4.63
N LYS A 275 5.31 15.21 5.36
CA LYS A 275 4.87 13.81 5.28
C LYS A 275 3.69 13.67 4.33
N LYS A 276 3.72 12.61 3.55
CA LYS A 276 2.63 12.14 2.69
C LYS A 276 2.56 10.61 2.76
N PHE A 277 1.47 10.03 2.28
CA PHE A 277 1.49 8.61 1.99
C PHE A 277 2.50 8.29 0.89
N SER A 278 3.14 7.13 1.03
CA SER A 278 3.96 6.56 -0.04
C SER A 278 3.05 5.90 -1.09
N PRO A 279 3.55 5.57 -2.30
CA PRO A 279 2.74 4.99 -3.37
C PRO A 279 1.88 3.79 -2.98
N PRO A 280 2.35 2.80 -2.19
CA PRO A 280 1.47 1.71 -1.77
C PRO A 280 0.31 2.21 -0.90
N GLY A 281 0.54 3.20 -0.03
CA GLY A 281 -0.53 3.81 0.77
C GLY A 281 -1.56 4.54 -0.09
N HIS A 282 -1.12 5.30 -1.09
CA HIS A 282 -1.99 5.98 -2.05
C HIS A 282 -2.86 4.96 -2.81
N TRP A 283 -2.27 3.90 -3.37
CA TRP A 283 -3.03 2.86 -4.07
C TRP A 283 -4.02 2.13 -3.16
N LEU A 284 -3.71 1.94 -1.87
CA LEU A 284 -4.67 1.36 -0.92
C LEU A 284 -5.82 2.32 -0.59
N SER A 285 -5.59 3.65 -0.60
CA SER A 285 -6.69 4.62 -0.58
C SER A 285 -7.58 4.49 -1.82
N ILE A 286 -6.98 4.31 -3.01
CA ILE A 286 -7.72 4.07 -4.27
C ILE A 286 -8.55 2.79 -4.20
N VAL A 287 -8.06 1.72 -3.56
CA VAL A 287 -8.86 0.49 -3.34
C VAL A 287 -10.15 0.82 -2.58
N GLY A 288 -10.07 1.61 -1.51
CA GLY A 288 -11.24 2.01 -0.71
C GLY A 288 -12.23 2.86 -1.51
N ILE A 289 -11.74 3.82 -2.29
CA ILE A 289 -12.55 4.64 -3.21
C ILE A 289 -13.24 3.75 -4.25
N GLY A 290 -12.51 2.82 -4.87
CA GLY A 290 -13.05 1.88 -5.84
C GLY A 290 -14.08 0.92 -5.25
N ALA A 291 -13.83 0.42 -4.03
CA ALA A 291 -14.75 -0.46 -3.32
C ALA A 291 -16.09 0.24 -3.08
N LYS A 292 -16.04 1.49 -2.62
CA LYS A 292 -17.23 2.34 -2.46
C LYS A 292 -17.93 2.61 -3.79
N GLN A 293 -17.18 2.98 -4.82
CA GLN A 293 -17.73 3.27 -6.16
C GLN A 293 -18.45 2.06 -6.79
N THR A 294 -18.01 0.85 -6.45
CA THR A 294 -18.59 -0.40 -6.96
C THR A 294 -19.59 -1.05 -6.01
N ASN A 295 -19.94 -0.39 -4.90
CA ASN A 295 -20.79 -0.91 -3.83
C ASN A 295 -20.33 -2.31 -3.36
N ALA A 296 -19.01 -2.49 -3.21
CA ALA A 296 -18.44 -3.74 -2.74
C ALA A 296 -18.84 -4.00 -1.28
N ASP A 297 -19.27 -5.23 -0.99
CA ASP A 297 -19.48 -5.66 0.40
C ASP A 297 -18.13 -5.80 1.14
N PHE A 298 -18.21 -6.11 2.44
CA PHE A 298 -17.02 -6.19 3.31
C PHE A 298 -16.02 -7.21 2.77
N ASN A 299 -16.49 -8.41 2.41
CA ASN A 299 -15.62 -9.48 1.95
C ASN A 299 -14.96 -9.16 0.61
N LYS A 300 -15.70 -8.57 -0.34
CA LYS A 300 -15.15 -8.11 -1.62
C LYS A 300 -14.15 -6.96 -1.42
N THR A 301 -14.37 -6.09 -0.44
CA THR A 301 -13.44 -5.01 -0.09
C THR A 301 -12.13 -5.58 0.46
N VAL A 302 -12.18 -6.48 1.44
CA VAL A 302 -10.99 -7.18 1.97
C VAL A 302 -10.25 -7.94 0.86
N TYR A 303 -10.98 -8.64 0.00
CA TYR A 303 -10.45 -9.32 -1.19
C TYR A 303 -9.68 -8.37 -2.12
N ALA A 304 -10.26 -7.21 -2.47
CA ALA A 304 -9.63 -6.22 -3.33
C ALA A 304 -8.36 -5.64 -2.72
N TYR A 305 -8.37 -5.35 -1.42
CA TYR A 305 -7.20 -4.89 -0.68
C TYR A 305 -6.07 -5.91 -0.69
N ALA A 306 -6.36 -7.19 -0.36
CA ALA A 306 -5.35 -8.23 -0.33
C ALA A 306 -4.73 -8.48 -1.71
N LYS A 307 -5.55 -8.58 -2.75
CA LYS A 307 -5.04 -8.81 -4.11
C LYS A 307 -4.15 -7.66 -4.60
N THR A 308 -4.56 -6.42 -4.33
CA THR A 308 -3.80 -5.22 -4.71
C THR A 308 -2.51 -5.08 -3.91
N ALA A 309 -2.54 -5.32 -2.60
CA ALA A 309 -1.34 -5.24 -1.74
C ALA A 309 -0.30 -6.33 -2.10
N ILE A 310 -0.74 -7.53 -2.46
CA ILE A 310 0.13 -8.61 -2.96
C ILE A 310 0.82 -8.17 -4.26
N ALA A 311 0.07 -7.60 -5.20
CA ALA A 311 0.62 -7.11 -6.47
C ALA A 311 1.60 -5.95 -6.29
N LEU A 312 1.28 -4.98 -5.43
CA LEU A 312 2.18 -3.89 -5.07
C LEU A 312 3.52 -4.41 -4.53
N PHE A 313 3.49 -5.37 -3.61
CA PHE A 313 4.69 -5.88 -2.97
C PHE A 313 5.59 -6.66 -3.95
N ASP A 314 5.03 -7.52 -4.81
CA ASP A 314 5.80 -8.20 -5.85
C ASP A 314 6.36 -7.22 -6.90
N ALA A 315 5.59 -6.20 -7.28
CA ALA A 315 6.04 -5.16 -8.21
C ALA A 315 7.19 -4.32 -7.65
N PHE A 316 7.18 -4.06 -6.34
CA PHE A 316 8.33 -3.42 -5.69
C PHE A 316 9.58 -4.29 -5.71
N ILE A 317 9.44 -5.61 -5.51
CA ILE A 317 10.57 -6.55 -5.59
C ILE A 317 11.16 -6.58 -7.01
N GLU A 318 10.32 -6.64 -8.05
CA GLU A 318 10.75 -6.56 -9.45
C GLU A 318 11.51 -5.26 -9.72
N SER A 319 10.89 -4.10 -9.42
CA SER A 319 11.46 -2.80 -9.74
C SER A 319 12.76 -2.54 -8.97
N TRP A 320 12.83 -2.89 -7.68
CA TRP A 320 14.06 -2.73 -6.91
C TRP A 320 15.17 -3.68 -7.39
N THR A 321 14.82 -4.87 -7.86
CA THR A 321 15.81 -5.77 -8.47
C THR A 321 16.45 -5.12 -9.69
N ALA A 322 15.65 -4.52 -10.58
CA ALA A 322 16.16 -3.78 -11.74
C ALA A 322 17.04 -2.58 -11.31
N LYS A 323 16.57 -1.78 -10.34
CA LYS A 323 17.30 -0.61 -9.81
C LYS A 323 18.72 -0.93 -9.38
N TYR A 324 18.90 -2.02 -8.65
CA TYR A 324 20.20 -2.39 -8.09
C TYR A 324 21.03 -3.30 -9.01
N ILE A 325 20.45 -3.83 -10.10
CA ILE A 325 21.20 -4.40 -11.21
C ILE A 325 21.82 -3.28 -12.06
N TYR A 326 21.03 -2.30 -12.49
CA TYR A 326 21.46 -1.31 -13.47
C TYR A 326 22.10 -0.06 -12.85
N ASN A 327 21.75 0.30 -11.62
CA ASN A 327 22.39 1.34 -10.83
C ASN A 327 22.49 2.71 -11.54
N THR A 328 21.48 3.09 -12.33
CA THR A 328 21.58 4.26 -13.22
C THR A 328 21.40 5.59 -12.50
N ALA A 329 22.13 6.60 -12.97
CA ALA A 329 22.07 7.98 -12.51
C ALA A 329 20.69 8.62 -12.72
N ARG A 330 20.35 9.56 -11.83
CA ARG A 330 19.13 10.37 -11.91
C ARG A 330 19.27 11.50 -12.93
N PRO A 331 18.17 12.01 -13.50
CA PRO A 331 18.23 13.10 -14.48
C PRO A 331 19.00 14.32 -13.98
N GLU A 332 18.75 14.79 -12.74
CA GLU A 332 19.44 15.95 -12.18
C GLU A 332 20.96 15.77 -12.14
N THR A 333 21.45 14.57 -11.82
CA THR A 333 22.89 14.29 -11.74
C THR A 333 23.55 14.50 -13.11
N VAL A 334 22.85 14.09 -14.16
CA VAL A 334 23.36 14.12 -15.53
C VAL A 334 23.23 15.53 -16.11
N ILE A 335 22.07 16.16 -15.95
CA ILE A 335 21.81 17.51 -16.46
C ILE A 335 22.76 18.50 -15.79
N ASN A 336 22.88 18.46 -14.46
CA ASN A 336 23.73 19.40 -13.72
C ASN A 336 25.22 19.26 -14.05
N LYS A 337 25.68 18.03 -14.32
CA LYS A 337 27.10 17.76 -14.62
C LYS A 337 27.48 18.07 -16.07
N TYR A 338 26.58 17.88 -17.03
CA TYR A 338 26.93 17.88 -18.45
C TYR A 338 26.19 18.90 -19.32
N ILE A 339 25.07 19.47 -18.86
CA ILE A 339 24.18 20.28 -19.69
C ILE A 339 23.93 21.67 -19.07
N ASP A 340 23.44 21.72 -17.84
CA ASP A 340 22.97 22.94 -17.17
C ASP A 340 23.07 22.77 -15.65
N SER A 341 24.05 23.42 -15.01
CA SER A 341 24.33 23.28 -13.57
C SER A 341 23.22 23.81 -12.66
N GLU A 342 22.37 24.69 -13.18
CA GLU A 342 21.32 25.37 -12.42
C GLU A 342 19.96 24.68 -12.55
N TRP A 343 19.84 23.71 -13.45
CA TRP A 343 18.60 22.97 -13.63
C TRP A 343 18.21 22.21 -12.35
N ARG A 344 16.93 22.23 -11.99
CA ARG A 344 16.39 21.48 -10.85
C ARG A 344 15.12 20.76 -11.28
N PRO A 345 14.91 19.51 -10.84
CA PRO A 345 13.65 18.82 -11.06
C PRO A 345 12.53 19.50 -10.26
N HIS A 346 11.29 19.40 -10.76
CA HIS A 346 10.10 19.90 -10.05
C HIS A 346 9.88 19.13 -8.74
N LEU A 347 10.04 17.81 -8.77
CA LEU A 347 9.98 16.95 -7.59
C LEU A 347 11.36 16.71 -7.02
N GLN A 348 11.43 16.53 -5.69
CA GLN A 348 12.68 16.14 -5.05
C GLN A 348 13.05 14.71 -5.49
N THR A 349 14.28 14.52 -5.97
CA THR A 349 14.77 13.20 -6.37
C THR A 349 14.88 12.27 -5.16
N PRO A 350 14.22 11.09 -5.18
CA PRO A 350 14.27 10.17 -4.06
C PRO A 350 15.57 9.33 -4.06
N PRO A 351 16.07 8.91 -2.88
CA PRO A 351 17.42 8.38 -2.70
C PRO A 351 17.57 6.91 -3.11
N PHE A 352 17.38 6.61 -4.39
CA PHE A 352 17.61 5.30 -4.99
C PHE A 352 17.86 5.41 -6.51
N PRO A 353 18.50 4.40 -7.14
CA PRO A 353 18.78 4.39 -8.58
C PRO A 353 17.55 4.66 -9.46
N GLU A 354 17.81 5.21 -10.65
CA GLU A 354 16.76 5.71 -11.53
C GLU A 354 15.95 4.56 -12.18
N TYR A 355 16.60 3.62 -12.85
CA TYR A 355 15.91 2.66 -13.72
C TYR A 355 15.56 1.36 -12.99
N THR A 356 14.30 0.93 -12.94
CA THR A 356 13.12 1.50 -13.61
C THR A 356 12.33 2.47 -12.74
N CYS A 357 11.37 3.21 -13.32
CA CYS A 357 10.43 4.02 -12.55
C CYS A 357 9.55 3.14 -11.63
N GLY A 358 9.82 3.17 -10.33
CA GLY A 358 9.11 2.33 -9.34
C GLY A 358 7.63 2.66 -9.19
N HIS A 359 7.25 3.96 -9.27
CA HIS A 359 5.84 4.34 -9.25
C HIS A 359 5.10 3.76 -10.47
N CYS A 360 5.72 3.82 -11.65
CA CYS A 360 5.12 3.32 -12.88
C CYS A 360 4.92 1.80 -12.81
N THR A 361 5.89 1.04 -12.27
CA THR A 361 5.75 -0.42 -12.07
C THR A 361 4.59 -0.74 -11.13
N ILE A 362 4.60 -0.15 -9.92
CA ILE A 362 3.65 -0.52 -8.88
C ILE A 362 2.24 -0.04 -9.19
N SER A 363 2.11 1.12 -9.86
CA SER A 363 0.82 1.66 -10.29
C SER A 363 0.16 0.76 -11.32
N ALA A 364 0.92 0.30 -12.32
CA ALA A 364 0.42 -0.65 -13.29
C ALA A 364 0.01 -1.99 -12.66
N ALA A 365 0.84 -2.53 -11.75
CA ALA A 365 0.53 -3.79 -11.06
C ALA A 365 -0.72 -3.68 -10.18
N ALA A 366 -0.84 -2.58 -9.43
CA ALA A 366 -2.00 -2.30 -8.59
C ALA A 366 -3.27 -2.13 -9.43
N ALA A 367 -3.19 -1.39 -10.54
CA ALA A 367 -4.32 -1.18 -11.43
C ALA A 367 -4.85 -2.49 -12.02
N GLU A 368 -3.99 -3.41 -12.47
CA GLU A 368 -4.43 -4.72 -12.99
C GLU A 368 -5.06 -5.60 -11.89
N ALA A 369 -4.42 -5.68 -10.73
CA ALA A 369 -4.95 -6.44 -9.60
C ALA A 369 -6.32 -5.90 -9.13
N LEU A 370 -6.44 -4.58 -8.99
CA LEU A 370 -7.66 -3.91 -8.56
C LEU A 370 -8.78 -4.00 -9.60
N THR A 371 -8.44 -3.85 -10.89
CA THR A 371 -9.39 -4.04 -11.99
C THR A 371 -9.93 -5.48 -11.99
N SER A 372 -9.07 -6.48 -11.76
CA SER A 372 -9.51 -7.87 -11.63
C SER A 372 -10.43 -8.12 -10.43
N ALA A 373 -10.34 -7.28 -9.39
CA ALA A 373 -11.10 -7.44 -8.16
C ALA A 373 -12.46 -6.72 -8.18
N LEU A 374 -12.49 -5.49 -8.71
CA LEU A 374 -13.64 -4.59 -8.64
C LEU A 374 -14.35 -4.39 -9.98
N GLY A 375 -13.69 -4.71 -11.09
CA GLY A 375 -14.21 -4.53 -12.44
C GLY A 375 -13.40 -3.51 -13.24
N ASP A 376 -13.57 -3.56 -14.56
CA ASP A 376 -12.95 -2.61 -15.50
C ASP A 376 -13.82 -1.37 -15.70
N ASN A 377 -13.22 -0.28 -16.21
CA ASN A 377 -13.91 0.99 -16.51
C ASN A 377 -14.67 1.58 -15.31
N VAL A 378 -14.18 1.34 -14.09
CA VAL A 378 -14.68 1.99 -12.88
C VAL A 378 -14.17 3.43 -12.85
N ALA A 379 -15.02 4.38 -13.25
CA ALA A 379 -14.69 5.80 -13.15
C ALA A 379 -14.81 6.28 -11.70
N TYR A 380 -13.82 7.06 -11.25
CA TYR A 380 -13.77 7.59 -9.89
C TYR A 380 -13.06 8.94 -9.84
N THR A 381 -13.30 9.69 -8.76
CA THR A 381 -12.51 10.85 -8.38
C THR A 381 -11.63 10.46 -7.23
N ASP A 382 -10.32 10.63 -7.41
CA ASP A 382 -9.35 10.35 -6.37
C ASP A 382 -9.25 11.53 -5.41
N THR A 383 -9.70 11.29 -4.18
CA THR A 383 -9.70 12.26 -3.08
C THR A 383 -8.62 11.99 -2.05
N SER A 384 -7.76 10.99 -2.27
CA SER A 384 -6.75 10.54 -1.30
C SER A 384 -5.76 11.63 -0.91
N GLU A 385 -5.47 12.55 -1.84
CA GLU A 385 -4.46 13.60 -1.68
C GLU A 385 -4.99 14.90 -1.07
N LEU A 386 -6.30 15.02 -0.85
CA LEU A 386 -6.93 16.25 -0.33
C LEU A 386 -6.43 16.60 1.08
N GLU A 387 -6.18 15.59 1.92
CA GLU A 387 -5.66 15.81 3.28
C GLU A 387 -4.23 16.38 3.29
N PHE A 388 -3.49 16.20 2.19
CA PHE A 388 -2.16 16.75 1.97
C PHE A 388 -2.19 18.06 1.20
N GLY A 389 -3.37 18.65 0.98
CA GLY A 389 -3.56 19.95 0.34
C GLY A 389 -3.46 19.93 -1.18
N ILE A 390 -3.52 18.76 -1.82
CA ILE A 390 -3.44 18.61 -3.28
C ILE A 390 -4.84 18.31 -3.84
N LYS A 391 -5.20 18.96 -4.94
CA LYS A 391 -6.56 18.83 -5.50
C LYS A 391 -6.78 17.46 -6.11
N SER A 392 -8.01 16.97 -6.00
CA SER A 392 -8.43 15.71 -6.60
C SER A 392 -8.23 15.65 -8.11
N ARG A 393 -8.01 14.44 -8.62
CA ARG A 393 -7.99 14.11 -10.05
C ARG A 393 -9.05 13.04 -10.33
N SER A 394 -9.64 13.06 -11.52
CA SER A 394 -10.69 12.10 -11.91
C SER A 394 -10.19 11.20 -13.03
N TYR A 395 -10.50 9.91 -12.93
CA TYR A 395 -10.04 8.89 -13.85
C TYR A 395 -11.21 8.07 -14.38
N LYS A 396 -11.10 7.60 -15.62
CA LYS A 396 -12.10 6.73 -16.26
C LYS A 396 -11.97 5.26 -15.83
N SER A 397 -10.80 4.88 -15.32
CA SER A 397 -10.49 3.53 -14.83
C SER A 397 -9.24 3.58 -13.94
N PHE A 398 -8.99 2.51 -13.17
CA PHE A 398 -7.75 2.35 -12.42
C PHE A 398 -6.51 2.33 -13.34
N ARG A 399 -6.65 1.74 -14.53
CA ARG A 399 -5.58 1.74 -15.56
C ARG A 399 -5.27 3.15 -16.05
N ALA A 400 -6.29 3.97 -16.27
CA ALA A 400 -6.08 5.37 -16.66
C ALA A 400 -5.31 6.18 -15.59
N ALA A 401 -5.52 5.87 -14.30
CA ALA A 401 -4.72 6.46 -13.23
C ALA A 401 -3.26 5.99 -13.27
N ALA A 402 -3.01 4.71 -13.52
CA ALA A 402 -1.66 4.17 -13.71
C ALA A 402 -0.95 4.72 -14.97
N ASP A 403 -1.69 4.96 -16.05
CA ASP A 403 -1.17 5.57 -17.29
C ASP A 403 -0.72 7.02 -17.05
N GLU A 404 -1.47 7.78 -16.23
CA GLU A 404 -1.08 9.14 -15.88
C GLU A 404 0.25 9.18 -15.11
N ASN A 405 0.50 8.17 -14.27
CA ASN A 405 1.72 8.09 -13.48
C ASN A 405 3.00 8.03 -14.35
N VAL A 406 2.92 7.43 -15.55
CA VAL A 406 4.02 7.41 -16.54
C VAL A 406 4.50 8.83 -16.85
N TRP A 407 3.54 9.74 -17.01
CA TRP A 407 3.79 11.14 -17.29
C TRP A 407 4.15 11.93 -16.04
N ALA A 408 3.50 11.67 -14.91
CA ALA A 408 3.75 12.38 -13.66
C ALA A 408 5.22 12.33 -13.23
N ARG A 409 5.88 11.17 -13.34
CA ARG A 409 7.29 11.02 -12.94
C ARG A 409 8.26 11.67 -13.92
N PHE A 410 7.89 11.74 -15.20
CA PHE A 410 8.63 12.43 -16.24
C PHE A 410 8.53 13.96 -16.05
N TYR A 411 7.32 14.49 -15.88
CA TYR A 411 7.09 15.91 -15.59
C TYR A 411 7.67 16.34 -14.25
N GLY A 412 7.74 15.42 -13.28
CA GLY A 412 8.46 15.65 -12.03
C GLY A 412 9.98 15.82 -12.19
N GLY A 413 10.56 15.51 -13.34
CA GLY A 413 11.99 15.69 -13.63
C GLY A 413 12.90 14.59 -13.05
N ILE A 414 12.34 13.46 -12.60
CA ILE A 414 13.08 12.48 -11.78
C ILE A 414 13.23 11.09 -12.43
N HIS A 415 12.56 10.85 -13.56
CA HIS A 415 12.66 9.62 -14.35
C HIS A 415 12.66 9.92 -15.86
N PHE A 416 13.54 9.26 -16.61
CA PHE A 416 13.53 9.33 -18.07
C PHE A 416 12.25 8.69 -18.62
N HIS A 417 11.72 9.19 -19.74
CA HIS A 417 10.43 8.70 -20.26
C HIS A 417 10.49 7.22 -20.64
N ASN A 418 11.60 6.77 -21.22
CA ASN A 418 11.84 5.35 -21.47
C ASN A 418 11.76 4.49 -20.19
N SER A 419 12.25 5.01 -19.07
CA SER A 419 12.17 4.33 -17.76
C SER A 419 10.71 4.12 -17.36
N CYS A 420 9.89 5.18 -17.50
CA CYS A 420 8.47 5.16 -17.17
C CYS A 420 7.66 4.18 -18.03
N ILE A 421 7.85 4.19 -19.35
CA ILE A 421 7.13 3.29 -20.27
C ILE A 421 7.47 1.84 -19.97
N VAL A 422 8.76 1.51 -19.87
CA VAL A 422 9.19 0.12 -19.68
C VAL A 422 8.72 -0.42 -18.34
N SER A 423 8.84 0.33 -17.24
CA SER A 423 8.30 -0.19 -15.97
C SER A 423 6.79 -0.30 -15.97
N HIS A 424 6.06 0.60 -16.62
CA HIS A 424 4.61 0.47 -16.68
C HIS A 424 4.22 -0.86 -17.36
N GLU A 425 4.83 -1.19 -18.49
CA GLU A 425 4.58 -2.45 -19.20
C GLU A 425 4.88 -3.69 -18.33
N TYR A 426 6.03 -3.69 -17.65
CA TYR A 426 6.41 -4.81 -16.79
C TYR A 426 5.60 -4.87 -15.48
N GLY A 427 5.17 -3.73 -14.97
CA GLY A 427 4.23 -3.64 -13.85
C GLY A 427 2.88 -4.29 -14.18
N LYS A 428 2.38 -4.11 -15.41
CA LYS A 428 1.17 -4.82 -15.87
C LYS A 428 1.36 -6.32 -15.83
N ILE A 429 2.50 -6.83 -16.30
CA ILE A 429 2.81 -8.27 -16.28
C ILE A 429 2.80 -8.83 -14.84
N VAL A 430 3.39 -8.10 -13.88
CA VAL A 430 3.35 -8.49 -12.45
C VAL A 430 1.91 -8.50 -11.92
N GLY A 431 1.14 -7.44 -12.21
CA GLY A 431 -0.26 -7.33 -11.79
C GLY A 431 -1.14 -8.44 -12.39
N ASP A 432 -1.00 -8.72 -13.69
CA ASP A 432 -1.68 -9.79 -14.40
C ASP A 432 -1.32 -11.15 -13.84
N SER A 433 -0.05 -11.39 -13.52
CA SER A 433 0.41 -12.61 -12.87
C SER A 433 -0.33 -12.85 -11.55
N VAL A 434 -0.52 -11.81 -10.73
CA VAL A 434 -1.29 -11.89 -9.47
C VAL A 434 -2.78 -12.08 -9.76
N ALA A 435 -3.31 -11.37 -10.76
CA ALA A 435 -4.72 -11.45 -11.17
C ALA A 435 -5.12 -12.87 -11.62
N ILE A 436 -4.23 -13.53 -12.36
CA ILE A 436 -4.44 -14.83 -13.01
C ILE A 436 -4.05 -16.01 -12.12
N LYS A 437 -2.86 -15.97 -11.49
CA LYS A 437 -2.33 -17.13 -10.74
C LYS A 437 -3.04 -17.34 -9.40
N LEU A 438 -3.61 -16.29 -8.79
CA LEU A 438 -4.34 -16.41 -7.52
C LEU A 438 -5.82 -16.75 -7.73
N ALA A 439 -6.18 -17.99 -7.42
CA ALA A 439 -7.56 -18.48 -7.37
C ALA A 439 -8.21 -18.10 -6.03
N MET A 440 -8.42 -16.80 -5.81
CA MET A 440 -8.98 -16.24 -4.57
C MET A 440 -10.51 -16.31 -4.50
N LYS A 441 -11.21 -16.13 -5.63
CA LYS A 441 -12.67 -16.17 -5.73
C LYS A 441 -13.11 -17.44 -6.46
N LYS A 442 -14.21 -18.05 -6.03
CA LYS A 442 -14.78 -19.28 -6.62
C LYS A 442 -15.92 -18.99 -7.58
#